data_AF-A0A7X0IIP5-F1
#
_entry.id   AF-A0A7X0IIP5-F1
#
_cell.length_a   1.000
_cell.length_b   1.000
_cell.length_c   1.000
_cell.angle_alpha   90.00
_cell.angle_beta   90.00
_cell.angle_gamma   90.00
#
_symmetry.space_group_name_H-M   'P 1'
#
loop_
_entity.id
_entity.type
_entity.pdbx_description
1 polymer ?
#
loop_
_entity_poly.entity_id
_entity_poly.type
_entity_poly.pdbx_seq_one_letter_code
_entity_poly.pdbx_strand_id
1 'polypeptide(L)'
;MTNPSPVIPPAEQQTSVPAADLLNSGNAGVIVERTAQLKNGFHAEGRKFARMMAEVVTAKQVGVASVYVYEETFGTKDKLHWLIHLSSLDAYEAMVHMGTADEEYRENVAKPGPAEGAGWEQMFVDGSMRETVLLPQFWGMYGTKVDGERERSTAQYTQQGPISGLPGAREQVPLPSEQILHSGNCGLLLHRTAVLDYDFRSEGRTFAREAAESINENLPGEATVFVYEEAFGTADRIHWLIHLKSLATYYKVLSLHVKDEKVRDLYFQERISAERGGGTWARMFLPASMEDVALTPHHWGMYAT
;
A
#
# COMPACT_ATOMS: atom_id res chain seq x y z
N MET A 1 7.71 17.39 -23.86
CA MET A 1 7.75 18.09 -22.56
C MET A 1 8.19 17.07 -21.54
N THR A 2 9.41 17.19 -21.01
CA THR A 2 9.92 16.27 -19.98
C THR A 2 9.18 16.56 -18.68
N ASN A 3 8.39 15.60 -18.19
CA ASN A 3 7.78 15.71 -16.86
C ASN A 3 8.91 15.98 -15.85
N PRO A 4 8.78 16.99 -14.97
CA PRO A 4 9.79 17.21 -13.95
C PRO A 4 9.86 15.97 -13.06
N SER A 5 11.06 15.41 -12.90
CA SER A 5 11.32 14.31 -11.99
C SER A 5 10.74 14.62 -10.60
N PRO A 6 10.21 13.62 -9.88
CA PRO A 6 9.73 13.83 -8.52
C PRO A 6 10.85 14.44 -7.66
N VAL A 7 10.49 15.34 -6.74
CA VAL A 7 11.43 16.05 -5.85
C VAL A 7 12.17 15.08 -4.93
N ILE A 8 11.56 13.93 -4.64
CA ILE A 8 12.11 12.83 -3.87
C ILE A 8 12.36 11.66 -4.83
N PRO A 9 13.56 11.04 -4.82
CA PRO A 9 13.83 9.86 -5.63
C PRO A 9 12.77 8.77 -5.38
N PRO A 10 12.14 8.23 -6.43
CA PRO A 10 11.09 7.24 -6.31
C PRO A 10 11.65 5.88 -5.85
N ALA A 11 10.80 5.04 -5.26
CA ALA A 11 11.21 3.77 -4.66
C ALA A 11 11.78 2.76 -5.68
N GLU A 12 11.36 2.83 -6.94
CA GLU A 12 11.89 1.99 -8.02
C GLU A 12 13.40 2.21 -8.28
N GLN A 13 13.97 3.31 -7.82
CA GLN A 13 15.42 3.58 -7.90
C GLN A 13 16.23 2.94 -6.76
N GLN A 14 15.57 2.24 -5.82
CA GLN A 14 16.24 1.52 -4.74
C GLN A 14 16.92 0.23 -5.22
N THR A 15 16.61 -0.20 -6.45
CA THR A 15 17.02 -1.49 -7.01
C THR A 15 17.71 -1.33 -8.36
N SER A 16 18.51 -2.33 -8.73
CA SER A 16 19.10 -2.45 -10.06
C SER A 16 18.14 -3.02 -11.12
N VAL A 17 17.00 -3.59 -10.71
CA VAL A 17 16.02 -4.20 -11.62
C VAL A 17 15.26 -3.12 -12.41
N PRO A 18 15.08 -3.27 -13.74
CA PRO A 18 14.32 -2.31 -14.55
C PRO A 18 12.87 -2.17 -14.08
N ALA A 19 12.34 -0.94 -14.09
CA ALA A 19 10.99 -0.65 -13.61
C ALA A 19 9.86 -1.46 -14.30
N ALA A 20 10.07 -1.87 -15.56
CA ALA A 20 9.11 -2.70 -16.31
C ALA A 20 8.95 -4.12 -15.72
N ASP A 21 9.95 -4.60 -14.99
CA ASP A 21 10.00 -5.95 -14.42
C ASP A 21 9.61 -5.95 -12.93
N LEU A 22 9.29 -4.78 -12.37
CA LEU A 22 8.94 -4.60 -10.97
C LEU A 22 7.45 -4.76 -10.69
N LEU A 23 7.15 -5.40 -9.55
CA LEU A 23 5.84 -5.36 -8.92
C LEU A 23 5.69 -4.08 -8.08
N ASN A 24 4.48 -3.56 -8.01
CA ASN A 24 4.10 -2.34 -7.32
C ASN A 24 2.62 -2.39 -6.92
N SER A 25 2.18 -1.38 -6.18
CA SER A 25 0.81 -1.29 -5.68
C SER A 25 -0.28 -1.17 -6.75
N GLY A 26 0.07 -1.10 -8.04
CA GLY A 26 -0.89 -1.22 -9.15
C GLY A 26 -0.99 -2.63 -9.73
N ASN A 27 0.12 -3.35 -9.87
CA ASN A 27 0.16 -4.64 -10.59
C ASN A 27 0.31 -5.88 -9.69
N ALA A 28 0.61 -5.71 -8.41
CA ALA A 28 0.73 -6.81 -7.46
C ALA A 28 -0.64 -7.40 -7.10
N GLY A 29 -0.71 -8.73 -6.96
CA GLY A 29 -1.90 -9.42 -6.47
C GLY A 29 -2.02 -9.39 -4.94
N VAL A 30 -0.89 -9.19 -4.23
CA VAL A 30 -0.82 -9.07 -2.77
C VAL A 30 0.27 -8.08 -2.40
N ILE A 31 0.07 -7.29 -1.34
CA ILE A 31 1.13 -6.53 -0.69
C ILE A 31 1.25 -7.01 0.75
N VAL A 32 2.45 -7.40 1.17
CA VAL A 32 2.78 -7.56 2.59
C VAL A 32 3.49 -6.29 3.04
N GLU A 33 2.83 -5.50 3.87
CA GLU A 33 3.48 -4.40 4.57
C GLU A 33 4.12 -4.95 5.84
N ARG A 34 5.45 -4.98 5.86
CA ARG A 34 6.21 -5.26 7.08
C ARG A 34 6.67 -3.94 7.68
N THR A 35 6.41 -3.73 8.96
CA THR A 35 6.86 -2.54 9.68
C THR A 35 7.77 -2.91 10.84
N ALA A 36 8.79 -2.10 11.14
CA ALA A 36 9.67 -2.32 12.28
C ALA A 36 10.24 -1.01 12.83
N GLN A 37 10.44 -0.92 14.14
CA GLN A 37 11.04 0.25 14.78
C GLN A 37 12.54 -0.01 15.02
N LEU A 38 13.40 0.88 14.54
CA LEU A 38 14.82 0.83 14.88
C LEU A 38 15.07 1.26 16.32
N LYS A 39 15.99 0.57 17.00
CA LYS A 39 16.54 1.01 18.29
C LYS A 39 17.44 2.22 18.07
N ASN A 40 17.47 3.11 19.06
CA ASN A 40 18.36 4.27 19.03
C ASN A 40 19.82 3.81 18.92
N GLY A 41 20.59 4.44 18.02
CA GLY A 41 21.99 4.08 17.74
C GLY A 41 22.17 3.16 16.51
N PHE A 42 21.12 2.46 16.07
CA PHE A 42 21.17 1.60 14.87
C PHE A 42 20.57 2.24 13.62
N HIS A 43 20.32 3.54 13.66
CA HIS A 43 19.63 4.30 12.61
C HIS A 43 20.25 4.12 11.22
N ALA A 44 21.57 4.34 11.09
CA ALA A 44 22.25 4.24 9.81
C ALA A 44 22.39 2.78 9.33
N GLU A 45 22.72 1.88 10.26
CA GLU A 45 22.92 0.47 9.97
C GLU A 45 21.63 -0.25 9.59
N GLY A 46 20.56 -0.02 10.36
CA GLY A 46 19.24 -0.57 10.11
C GLY A 46 18.66 -0.12 8.78
N ARG A 47 18.83 1.16 8.43
CA ARG A 47 18.49 1.68 7.09
C ARG A 47 19.27 0.98 5.97
N LYS A 48 20.58 0.82 6.15
CA LYS A 48 21.44 0.14 5.17
C LYS A 48 21.02 -1.33 5.00
N PHE A 49 20.77 -2.02 6.10
CA PHE A 49 20.26 -3.39 6.11
C PHE A 49 18.92 -3.49 5.39
N ALA A 50 17.98 -2.60 5.69
CA ALA A 50 16.65 -2.59 5.07
C ALA A 50 16.70 -2.51 3.54
N ARG A 51 17.57 -1.64 3.00
CA ARG A 51 17.75 -1.48 1.56
C ARG A 51 18.47 -2.64 0.91
N MET A 52 19.52 -3.15 1.56
CA MET A 52 20.22 -4.34 1.10
C MET A 52 19.25 -5.52 0.98
N MET A 53 18.42 -5.71 2.00
CA MET A 53 17.37 -6.72 2.02
C MET A 53 16.36 -6.57 0.88
N ALA A 54 15.88 -5.35 0.66
CA ALA A 54 14.94 -5.07 -0.41
C ALA A 54 15.55 -5.35 -1.79
N GLU A 55 16.81 -4.97 -2.01
CA GLU A 55 17.52 -5.22 -3.27
C GLU A 55 17.74 -6.72 -3.50
N VAL A 56 18.22 -7.46 -2.49
CA VAL A 56 18.46 -8.91 -2.62
C VAL A 56 17.18 -9.65 -2.99
N VAL A 57 16.06 -9.35 -2.33
CA VAL A 57 14.77 -9.99 -2.64
C VAL A 57 14.33 -9.60 -4.05
N THR A 58 14.33 -8.31 -4.37
CA THR A 58 13.83 -7.82 -5.68
C THR A 58 14.66 -8.35 -6.84
N ALA A 59 15.99 -8.36 -6.73
CA ALA A 59 16.87 -8.84 -7.79
C ALA A 59 16.81 -10.36 -7.99
N LYS A 60 16.56 -11.14 -6.92
CA LYS A 60 16.46 -12.60 -7.02
C LYS A 60 15.07 -13.11 -7.41
N GLN A 61 14.02 -12.30 -7.21
CA GLN A 61 12.63 -12.69 -7.37
C GLN A 61 11.91 -11.89 -8.47
N VAL A 62 12.59 -11.56 -9.56
CA VAL A 62 12.01 -10.80 -10.68
C VAL A 62 10.72 -11.48 -11.19
N GLY A 63 9.64 -10.72 -11.31
CA GLY A 63 8.30 -11.20 -11.68
C GLY A 63 7.54 -11.97 -10.58
N VAL A 64 8.19 -12.27 -9.45
CA VAL A 64 7.58 -12.96 -8.30
C VAL A 64 7.36 -11.99 -7.14
N ALA A 65 8.39 -11.20 -6.80
CA ALA A 65 8.36 -10.25 -5.71
C ALA A 65 9.17 -8.97 -6.01
N SER A 66 8.71 -7.84 -5.48
CA SER A 66 9.48 -6.59 -5.45
C SER A 66 9.28 -5.88 -4.12
N VAL A 67 10.36 -5.38 -3.53
CA VAL A 67 10.35 -4.80 -2.19
C VAL A 67 10.79 -3.35 -2.25
N TYR A 68 9.97 -2.46 -1.69
CA TYR A 68 10.29 -1.05 -1.53
C TYR A 68 10.37 -0.69 -0.05
N VAL A 69 11.38 0.10 0.31
CA VAL A 69 11.57 0.60 1.68
C VAL A 69 11.08 2.03 1.78
N TYR A 70 10.26 2.29 2.79
CA TYR A 70 9.77 3.60 3.16
C TYR A 70 10.07 3.89 4.63
N GLU A 71 10.06 5.18 4.97
CA GLU A 71 10.04 5.67 6.34
C GLU A 71 8.86 6.62 6.53
N GLU A 72 8.33 6.64 7.76
CA GLU A 72 7.36 7.66 8.15
C GLU A 72 7.95 9.06 7.97
N THR A 73 7.37 9.85 7.07
CA THR A 73 7.76 11.24 6.79
C THR A 73 7.49 12.11 8.00
N PHE A 74 6.33 11.89 8.61
CA PHE A 74 5.87 12.52 9.84
C PHE A 74 5.18 11.44 10.66
N GLY A 75 5.57 11.30 11.93
CA GLY A 75 5.09 10.24 12.81
C GLY A 75 6.22 9.68 13.66
N THR A 76 6.34 8.36 13.68
CA THR A 76 7.33 7.63 14.46
C THR A 76 8.68 7.65 13.75
N LYS A 77 9.65 8.35 14.35
CA LYS A 77 11.00 8.42 13.81
C LYS A 77 11.66 7.04 13.78
N ASP A 78 12.40 6.76 12.70
CA ASP A 78 13.15 5.52 12.51
C ASP A 78 12.25 4.26 12.45
N LYS A 79 10.97 4.45 12.10
CA LYS A 79 10.03 3.40 11.74
C LYS A 79 10.15 3.10 10.24
N LEU A 80 10.59 1.88 9.94
CA LEU A 80 10.75 1.38 8.59
C LEU A 80 9.50 0.62 8.14
N HIS A 81 9.15 0.77 6.87
CA HIS A 81 8.08 0.05 6.18
C HIS A 81 8.67 -0.62 4.94
N TRP A 82 8.59 -1.95 4.87
CA TRP A 82 8.86 -2.71 3.64
C TRP A 82 7.52 -3.03 3.01
N LEU A 83 7.28 -2.51 1.81
CA LEU A 83 6.15 -2.93 0.98
C LEU A 83 6.64 -4.04 0.07
N ILE A 84 6.32 -5.28 0.43
CA ILE A 84 6.67 -6.50 -0.31
C ILE A 84 5.51 -6.82 -1.24
N HIS A 85 5.69 -6.53 -2.53
CA HIS A 85 4.70 -6.74 -3.57
C HIS A 85 4.89 -8.15 -4.13
N LEU A 86 3.81 -8.93 -4.15
CA LEU A 86 3.82 -10.32 -4.61
C LEU A 86 2.83 -10.50 -5.74
N SER A 87 3.14 -11.39 -6.68
CA SER A 87 2.21 -11.72 -7.76
C SER A 87 0.97 -12.48 -7.26
N SER A 88 1.11 -13.26 -6.18
CA SER A 88 0.01 -14.00 -5.54
C SER A 88 0.37 -14.39 -4.09
N LEU A 89 -0.57 -15.03 -3.37
CA LEU A 89 -0.27 -15.66 -2.08
C LEU A 89 0.67 -16.87 -2.25
N ASP A 90 0.54 -17.65 -3.33
CA ASP A 90 1.44 -18.78 -3.62
C ASP A 90 2.91 -18.30 -3.80
N ALA A 91 3.10 -17.09 -4.34
CA ALA A 91 4.42 -16.48 -4.44
C ALA A 91 5.06 -16.21 -3.07
N TYR A 92 4.26 -15.97 -2.02
CA TYR A 92 4.76 -15.87 -0.64
C TYR A 92 5.35 -17.20 -0.16
N GLU A 93 4.67 -18.32 -0.43
CA GLU A 93 5.17 -19.65 -0.05
C GLU A 93 6.52 -19.95 -0.70
N ALA A 94 6.67 -19.62 -1.99
CA ALA A 94 7.94 -19.75 -2.70
C ALA A 94 9.06 -18.91 -2.06
N MET A 95 8.76 -17.69 -1.61
CA MET A 95 9.71 -16.85 -0.88
C MET A 95 10.11 -17.42 0.49
N VAL A 96 9.17 -18.00 1.24
CA VAL A 96 9.48 -18.64 2.54
C VAL A 96 10.45 -19.81 2.35
N HIS A 97 10.25 -20.61 1.30
CA HIS A 97 11.16 -21.70 0.97
C HIS A 97 12.57 -21.22 0.57
N MET A 98 12.67 -20.06 -0.09
CA MET A 98 13.98 -19.45 -0.40
C MET A 98 14.79 -19.16 0.87
N GLY A 99 14.16 -18.64 1.93
CA GLY A 99 14.85 -18.35 3.20
C GLY A 99 15.50 -19.58 3.85
N THR A 100 15.04 -20.78 3.48
CA THR A 100 15.61 -22.05 3.96
C THR A 100 16.68 -22.60 3.02
N ALA A 101 16.51 -22.45 1.70
CA ALA A 101 17.32 -23.11 0.68
C ALA A 101 18.45 -22.25 0.06
N ASP A 102 18.37 -20.92 0.15
CA ASP A 102 19.35 -20.01 -0.47
C ASP A 102 20.49 -19.68 0.52
N GLU A 103 21.68 -20.24 0.26
CA GLU A 103 22.87 -20.04 1.09
C GLU A 103 23.34 -18.58 1.11
N GLU A 104 23.32 -17.89 -0.03
CA GLU A 104 23.74 -16.49 -0.13
C GLU A 104 22.77 -15.58 0.62
N TYR A 105 21.46 -15.88 0.59
CA TYR A 105 20.49 -15.22 1.44
C TYR A 105 20.83 -15.47 2.91
N ARG A 106 21.03 -16.72 3.34
CA ARG A 106 21.36 -17.02 4.74
C ARG A 106 22.66 -16.35 5.21
N GLU A 107 23.69 -16.29 4.37
CA GLU A 107 24.97 -15.69 4.70
C GLU A 107 24.92 -14.16 4.78
N ASN A 108 24.20 -13.51 3.87
CA ASN A 108 24.14 -12.04 3.79
C ASN A 108 22.97 -11.42 4.58
N VAL A 109 21.92 -12.20 4.87
CA VAL A 109 20.66 -11.73 5.49
C VAL A 109 20.45 -12.26 6.90
N ALA A 110 20.77 -13.54 7.18
CA ALA A 110 20.52 -14.11 8.50
C ALA A 110 21.64 -13.80 9.52
N LYS A 111 22.81 -13.32 9.05
CA LYS A 111 23.99 -12.99 9.89
C LYS A 111 24.40 -11.51 10.03
N PRO A 112 23.82 -10.49 9.36
CA PRO A 112 24.34 -9.13 9.46
C PRO A 112 23.84 -8.49 10.74
N GLY A 113 24.61 -8.61 11.81
CA GLY A 113 24.45 -7.71 12.94
C GLY A 113 25.74 -6.95 13.27
N PRO A 114 25.62 -5.84 14.01
CA PRO A 114 26.71 -4.91 14.32
C PRO A 114 27.91 -5.48 15.09
N ALA A 115 27.77 -6.66 15.68
CA ALA A 115 28.79 -7.31 16.49
C ALA A 115 28.95 -8.79 16.08
N GLU A 116 30.19 -9.30 16.13
CA GLU A 116 30.47 -10.72 15.86
C GLU A 116 29.56 -11.62 16.72
N GLY A 117 28.63 -12.32 16.06
CA GLY A 117 27.73 -13.28 16.70
C GLY A 117 26.33 -12.77 17.06
N ALA A 118 26.02 -11.48 16.89
CA ALA A 118 24.69 -10.95 17.14
C ALA A 118 23.92 -10.73 15.82
N GLY A 119 22.65 -11.15 15.76
CA GLY A 119 21.82 -11.09 14.54
C GLY A 119 21.30 -9.69 14.22
N TRP A 120 20.74 -9.52 13.02
CA TRP A 120 20.13 -8.26 12.55
C TRP A 120 18.98 -7.78 13.45
N GLU A 121 18.31 -8.72 14.10
CA GLU A 121 17.21 -8.52 15.05
C GLU A 121 17.57 -7.51 16.16
N GLN A 122 18.84 -7.44 16.55
CA GLN A 122 19.29 -6.52 17.60
C GLN A 122 19.14 -5.05 17.24
N MET A 123 19.05 -4.72 15.93
CA MET A 123 18.85 -3.35 15.46
C MET A 123 17.42 -2.85 15.71
N PHE A 124 16.48 -3.76 15.97
CA PHE A 124 15.06 -3.46 16.07
C PHE A 124 14.56 -3.54 17.50
N VAL A 125 13.54 -2.75 17.83
CA VAL A 125 12.83 -2.85 19.10
C VAL A 125 12.10 -4.18 19.15
N ASP A 126 12.28 -4.92 20.24
CA ASP A 126 11.69 -6.25 20.42
C ASP A 126 10.17 -6.18 20.30
N GLY A 127 9.58 -7.08 19.50
CA GLY A 127 8.13 -7.10 19.24
C GLY A 127 7.61 -5.96 18.34
N SER A 128 8.48 -5.09 17.81
CA SER A 128 8.05 -3.99 16.91
C SER A 128 7.79 -4.43 15.47
N MET A 129 8.25 -5.62 15.08
CA MET A 129 8.00 -6.18 13.76
C MET A 129 6.56 -6.66 13.64
N ARG A 130 5.86 -6.12 12.64
CA ARG A 130 4.49 -6.51 12.30
C ARG A 130 4.34 -6.65 10.80
N GLU A 131 3.49 -7.55 10.38
CA GLU A 131 3.12 -7.74 8.98
C GLU A 131 1.61 -7.60 8.83
N THR A 132 1.22 -6.86 7.80
CA THR A 132 -0.17 -6.73 7.35
C THR A 132 -0.25 -7.17 5.90
N VAL A 133 -1.17 -8.08 5.59
CA VAL A 133 -1.38 -8.60 4.24
C VAL A 133 -2.54 -7.86 3.60
N LEU A 134 -2.27 -7.12 2.54
CA LEU A 134 -3.22 -6.29 1.82
C LEU A 134 -3.62 -6.96 0.50
N LEU A 135 -4.93 -7.11 0.29
CA LEU A 135 -5.52 -7.63 -0.94
C LEU A 135 -6.19 -6.50 -1.73
N PRO A 136 -5.93 -6.37 -3.05
CA PRO A 136 -6.60 -5.38 -3.88
C PRO A 136 -8.12 -5.54 -3.81
N GLN A 137 -8.82 -4.45 -3.48
CA GLN A 137 -10.29 -4.42 -3.53
C GLN A 137 -10.75 -4.46 -4.99
N PHE A 138 -11.80 -5.22 -5.27
CA PHE A 138 -12.57 -5.11 -6.51
C PHE A 138 -14.08 -5.13 -6.23
N TRP A 139 -14.88 -4.59 -7.16
CA TRP A 139 -16.34 -4.61 -7.06
C TRP A 139 -16.87 -6.05 -6.98
N GLY A 140 -17.77 -6.33 -6.05
CA GLY A 140 -18.24 -7.71 -5.74
C GLY A 140 -17.43 -8.43 -4.66
N MET A 141 -16.22 -7.96 -4.31
CA MET A 141 -15.51 -8.49 -3.14
C MET A 141 -16.30 -8.19 -1.87
N TYR A 142 -16.53 -9.21 -1.04
CA TYR A 142 -17.22 -9.12 0.26
C TYR A 142 -18.55 -8.36 0.23
N GLY A 143 -19.34 -8.52 -0.84
CA GLY A 143 -20.65 -7.88 -0.93
C GLY A 143 -20.62 -6.40 -1.30
N THR A 144 -19.53 -5.91 -1.89
CA THR A 144 -19.47 -4.55 -2.46
C THR A 144 -20.40 -4.46 -3.67
N LYS A 145 -21.58 -3.86 -3.50
CA LYS A 145 -22.61 -3.75 -4.53
C LYS A 145 -22.31 -2.64 -5.53
N VAL A 146 -22.76 -2.84 -6.77
CA VAL A 146 -22.93 -1.81 -7.80
C VAL A 146 -24.44 -1.55 -7.96
N ASP A 147 -24.81 -0.27 -7.97
CA ASP A 147 -26.19 0.20 -8.20
C ASP A 147 -27.26 -0.34 -7.23
N GLY A 148 -26.88 -0.68 -5.98
CA GLY A 148 -27.82 -1.11 -4.93
C GLY A 148 -28.37 -2.53 -5.05
N GLU A 149 -28.31 -3.14 -6.25
CA GLU A 149 -28.98 -4.42 -6.56
C GLU A 149 -28.03 -5.54 -7.03
N ARG A 150 -26.84 -5.26 -7.58
CA ARG A 150 -25.95 -6.33 -8.12
C ARG A 150 -24.47 -6.12 -7.82
N GLU A 151 -23.78 -7.19 -7.41
CA GLU A 151 -22.31 -7.22 -7.43
C GLU A 151 -21.83 -7.13 -8.90
N ARG A 152 -20.82 -6.29 -9.19
CA ARG A 152 -20.22 -6.28 -10.53
C ARG A 152 -19.55 -7.62 -10.74
N SER A 153 -19.87 -8.32 -11.82
CA SER A 153 -19.11 -9.51 -12.21
C SER A 153 -17.68 -9.10 -12.56
N THR A 154 -16.70 -9.49 -11.77
CA THR A 154 -15.30 -9.45 -12.19
C THR A 154 -14.98 -10.71 -12.98
N ALA A 155 -14.19 -10.57 -14.05
CA ALA A 155 -13.82 -11.69 -14.91
C ALA A 155 -13.21 -12.85 -14.11
N GLN A 156 -12.53 -12.54 -13.01
CA GLN A 156 -11.85 -13.50 -12.15
C GLN A 156 -12.78 -14.46 -11.40
N TYR A 157 -13.97 -14.01 -10.97
CA TYR A 157 -14.95 -14.87 -10.29
C TYR A 157 -15.92 -15.56 -11.26
N THR A 158 -15.86 -15.20 -12.54
CA THR A 158 -16.63 -15.85 -13.61
C THR A 158 -15.89 -17.01 -14.27
N GLN A 159 -14.58 -17.17 -14.02
CA GLN A 159 -13.80 -18.29 -14.55
C GLN A 159 -14.05 -19.57 -13.74
N GLN A 160 -14.29 -20.69 -14.43
CA GLN A 160 -14.37 -22.00 -13.81
C GLN A 160 -12.95 -22.52 -13.48
N GLY A 161 -12.63 -22.68 -12.20
CA GLY A 161 -11.35 -23.20 -11.73
C GLY A 161 -10.95 -22.63 -10.36
N PRO A 162 -9.86 -23.11 -9.74
CA PRO A 162 -9.30 -22.49 -8.55
C PRO A 162 -8.80 -21.07 -8.87
N ILE A 163 -9.06 -20.12 -7.97
CA ILE A 163 -8.53 -18.75 -8.08
C ILE A 163 -7.02 -18.80 -7.85
N SER A 164 -6.22 -18.49 -8.87
CA SER A 164 -4.75 -18.54 -8.82
C SER A 164 -4.09 -17.22 -8.41
N GLY A 165 -4.89 -16.19 -8.11
CA GLY A 165 -4.44 -14.85 -7.72
C GLY A 165 -5.59 -13.85 -7.75
N LEU A 166 -5.35 -12.63 -7.24
CA LEU A 166 -6.25 -11.48 -7.37
C LEU A 166 -5.76 -10.53 -8.47
N PRO A 167 -6.63 -9.70 -9.08
CA PRO A 167 -6.19 -8.76 -10.09
C PRO A 167 -5.40 -7.65 -9.36
N GLY A 168 -4.41 -7.08 -10.04
CA GLY A 168 -3.74 -5.90 -9.49
C GLY A 168 -4.73 -4.74 -9.32
N ALA A 169 -4.46 -3.85 -8.36
CA ALA A 169 -5.29 -2.66 -8.12
C ALA A 169 -5.33 -1.68 -9.32
N ARG A 170 -4.52 -1.88 -10.37
CA ARG A 170 -4.54 -1.13 -11.62
C ARG A 170 -5.92 -1.09 -12.29
N GLU A 171 -6.71 -2.16 -12.15
CA GLU A 171 -8.07 -2.24 -12.69
C GLU A 171 -9.05 -1.27 -12.02
N GLN A 172 -8.68 -0.75 -10.84
CA GLN A 172 -9.47 0.21 -10.10
C GLN A 172 -9.45 1.62 -10.72
N VAL A 173 -8.55 1.87 -11.69
CA VAL A 173 -8.24 3.22 -12.19
C VAL A 173 -8.31 3.24 -13.71
N PRO A 174 -9.25 3.96 -14.34
CA PRO A 174 -9.40 4.00 -15.79
C PRO A 174 -8.47 5.03 -16.47
N LEU A 175 -7.34 5.38 -15.85
CA LEU A 175 -6.36 6.32 -16.41
C LEU A 175 -5.33 5.60 -17.30
N PRO A 176 -4.68 6.30 -18.24
CA PRO A 176 -3.47 5.82 -18.91
C PRO A 176 -2.34 5.54 -17.91
N SER A 177 -1.48 4.56 -18.20
CA SER A 177 -0.43 4.12 -17.26
C SER A 177 0.57 5.23 -16.91
N GLU A 178 0.84 6.16 -17.81
CA GLU A 178 1.71 7.32 -17.59
C GLU A 178 1.13 8.38 -16.64
N GLN A 179 -0.16 8.28 -16.31
CA GLN A 179 -0.86 9.16 -15.37
C GLN A 179 -1.11 8.48 -14.02
N ILE A 180 -0.67 7.23 -13.86
CA ILE A 180 -0.89 6.43 -12.67
C ILE A 180 0.36 6.44 -11.79
N LEU A 181 0.15 6.84 -10.54
CA LEU A 181 1.15 6.71 -9.49
C LEU A 181 0.93 5.41 -8.72
N HIS A 182 2.02 4.77 -8.34
CA HIS A 182 2.08 3.55 -7.53
C HIS A 182 3.27 3.64 -6.57
N SER A 183 3.42 2.64 -5.71
CA SER A 183 4.52 2.57 -4.74
C SER A 183 5.88 2.84 -5.39
N GLY A 184 6.21 2.10 -6.46
CA GLY A 184 7.46 2.29 -7.21
C GLY A 184 7.77 3.73 -7.67
N ASN A 185 6.79 4.51 -8.18
CA ASN A 185 7.07 5.78 -8.87
C ASN A 185 6.59 7.06 -8.13
N CYS A 186 5.90 6.91 -6.99
CA CYS A 186 5.38 8.05 -6.24
C CYS A 186 6.48 8.78 -5.45
N GLY A 187 6.27 10.08 -5.20
CA GLY A 187 7.16 10.86 -4.34
C GLY A 187 6.82 10.76 -2.84
N LEU A 188 5.55 10.44 -2.54
CA LEU A 188 5.03 10.22 -1.19
C LEU A 188 3.87 9.22 -1.27
N LEU A 189 3.81 8.26 -0.35
CA LEU A 189 2.66 7.39 -0.17
C LEU A 189 1.95 7.80 1.13
N LEU A 190 0.68 8.20 1.04
CA LEU A 190 -0.16 8.38 2.21
C LEU A 190 -0.96 7.10 2.41
N HIS A 191 -0.70 6.40 3.52
CA HIS A 191 -1.44 5.21 3.91
C HIS A 191 -2.55 5.60 4.86
N ARG A 192 -3.78 5.63 4.36
CA ARG A 192 -4.96 5.82 5.18
C ARG A 192 -5.55 4.48 5.55
N THR A 193 -5.89 4.29 6.81
CA THR A 193 -6.64 3.12 7.28
C THR A 193 -7.90 3.54 7.99
N ALA A 194 -8.96 2.73 7.93
CA ALA A 194 -10.15 2.89 8.74
C ALA A 194 -10.85 1.55 8.92
N VAL A 195 -11.57 1.36 10.04
CA VAL A 195 -12.34 0.15 10.31
C VAL A 195 -13.81 0.44 10.08
N LEU A 196 -14.46 -0.38 9.26
CA LEU A 196 -15.90 -0.25 9.01
C LEU A 196 -16.69 -0.73 10.22
N ASP A 197 -17.82 -0.08 10.45
CA ASP A 197 -18.88 -0.64 11.27
C ASP A 197 -19.47 -1.85 10.52
N TYR A 198 -19.51 -3.00 11.20
CA TYR A 198 -19.99 -4.26 10.64
C TYR A 198 -21.39 -4.12 10.01
N ASP A 199 -22.27 -3.34 10.65
CA ASP A 199 -23.64 -3.18 10.19
C ASP A 199 -23.68 -2.47 8.82
N PHE A 200 -22.71 -1.62 8.50
CA PHE A 200 -22.68 -0.79 7.28
C PHE A 200 -21.53 -1.14 6.34
N ARG A 201 -20.94 -2.34 6.49
CA ARG A 201 -19.70 -2.73 5.81
C ARG A 201 -19.81 -2.78 4.28
N SER A 202 -21.00 -3.05 3.73
CA SER A 202 -21.20 -3.05 2.27
C SER A 202 -21.22 -1.63 1.73
N GLU A 203 -21.99 -0.74 2.36
CA GLU A 203 -22.06 0.68 2.00
C GLU A 203 -20.72 1.38 2.19
N GLY A 204 -19.99 1.03 3.24
CA GLY A 204 -18.67 1.57 3.52
C GLY A 204 -17.60 1.16 2.51
N ARG A 205 -17.61 -0.09 2.03
CA ARG A 205 -16.75 -0.53 0.91
C ARG A 205 -17.08 0.22 -0.38
N THR A 206 -18.36 0.39 -0.69
CA THR A 206 -18.79 1.19 -1.85
C THR A 206 -18.30 2.63 -1.74
N PHE A 207 -18.49 3.28 -0.58
CA PHE A 207 -18.00 4.63 -0.36
C PHE A 207 -16.47 4.72 -0.48
N ALA A 208 -15.73 3.76 0.08
CA ALA A 208 -14.28 3.73 -0.01
C ALA A 208 -13.78 3.73 -1.46
N ARG A 209 -14.47 3.00 -2.33
CA ARG A 209 -14.19 2.92 -3.75
C ARG A 209 -14.52 4.20 -4.49
N GLU A 210 -15.72 4.73 -4.29
CA GLU A 210 -16.13 5.98 -4.93
C GLU A 210 -15.25 7.16 -4.50
N ALA A 211 -14.83 7.21 -3.22
CA ALA A 211 -13.90 8.22 -2.74
C ALA A 211 -12.54 8.12 -3.44
N ALA A 212 -12.00 6.92 -3.63
CA ALA A 212 -10.75 6.70 -4.36
C ALA A 212 -10.88 7.08 -5.84
N GLU A 213 -11.95 6.64 -6.50
CA GLU A 213 -12.28 6.96 -7.89
C GLU A 213 -12.40 8.48 -8.10
N SER A 214 -13.05 9.19 -7.19
CA SER A 214 -13.18 10.65 -7.24
C SER A 214 -11.83 11.37 -7.20
N ILE A 215 -10.86 10.88 -6.42
CA ILE A 215 -9.51 11.47 -6.39
C ILE A 215 -8.78 11.17 -7.69
N ASN A 216 -8.87 9.92 -8.16
CA ASN A 216 -8.21 9.47 -9.39
C ASN A 216 -8.68 10.27 -10.62
N GLU A 217 -9.98 10.50 -10.74
CA GLU A 217 -10.56 11.27 -11.85
C GLU A 217 -10.15 12.75 -11.83
N ASN A 218 -10.01 13.34 -10.64
CA ASN A 218 -9.75 14.77 -10.49
C ASN A 218 -8.26 15.14 -10.49
N LEU A 219 -7.36 14.20 -10.21
CA LEU A 219 -5.92 14.45 -10.07
C LEU A 219 -5.04 13.52 -10.93
N PRO A 220 -5.30 13.35 -12.23
CA PRO A 220 -4.52 12.48 -13.10
C PRO A 220 -3.04 12.92 -13.15
N GLY A 221 -2.12 11.97 -12.99
CA GLY A 221 -0.68 12.22 -12.96
C GLY A 221 -0.17 12.99 -11.73
N GLU A 222 -1.05 13.32 -10.79
CA GLU A 222 -0.75 14.05 -9.57
C GLU A 222 -0.99 13.19 -8.33
N ALA A 223 -2.13 12.49 -8.27
CA ALA A 223 -2.46 11.55 -7.22
C ALA A 223 -3.10 10.27 -7.80
N THR A 224 -2.85 9.14 -7.16
CA THR A 224 -3.55 7.88 -7.47
C THR A 224 -3.85 7.11 -6.19
N VAL A 225 -5.10 6.70 -6.03
CA VAL A 225 -5.60 5.97 -4.87
C VAL A 225 -5.96 4.56 -5.28
N PHE A 226 -5.35 3.60 -4.58
CA PHE A 226 -5.73 2.20 -4.63
C PHE A 226 -6.33 1.78 -3.30
N VAL A 227 -7.40 0.97 -3.35
CA VAL A 227 -8.12 0.47 -2.17
C VAL A 227 -7.78 -0.99 -1.94
N TYR A 228 -7.51 -1.32 -0.69
CA TYR A 228 -7.12 -2.64 -0.21
C TYR A 228 -7.89 -3.02 1.05
N GLU A 229 -7.98 -4.32 1.34
CA GLU A 229 -8.47 -4.87 2.61
C GLU A 229 -7.47 -5.86 3.20
N GLU A 230 -7.47 -6.02 4.52
CA GLU A 230 -6.60 -7.01 5.18
C GLU A 230 -7.08 -8.45 4.85
N ALA A 231 -6.16 -9.33 4.41
CA ALA A 231 -6.43 -10.75 4.27
C ALA A 231 -6.59 -11.44 5.64
N PHE A 232 -5.71 -11.06 6.57
CA PHE A 232 -5.60 -11.60 7.91
C PHE A 232 -5.39 -10.45 8.89
N GLY A 233 -6.13 -10.42 9.99
CA GLY A 233 -6.04 -9.36 10.99
C GLY A 233 -7.40 -8.79 11.36
N THR A 234 -7.51 -7.47 11.35
CA THR A 234 -8.75 -6.76 11.69
C THR A 234 -9.73 -6.89 10.52
N ALA A 235 -10.81 -7.64 10.74
CA ALA A 235 -11.89 -7.72 9.77
C ALA A 235 -12.44 -6.32 9.43
N ASP A 236 -12.86 -6.15 8.18
CA ASP A 236 -13.46 -4.91 7.67
C ASP A 236 -12.57 -3.65 7.83
N ARG A 237 -11.24 -3.82 7.93
CA ARG A 237 -10.28 -2.71 7.82
C ARG A 237 -9.97 -2.41 6.35
N ILE A 238 -10.27 -1.17 5.95
CA ILE A 238 -9.97 -0.64 4.63
C ILE A 238 -8.64 0.12 4.68
N HIS A 239 -7.84 -0.05 3.63
CA HIS A 239 -6.62 0.70 3.40
C HIS A 239 -6.72 1.45 2.07
N TRP A 240 -6.49 2.75 2.10
CA TRP A 240 -6.25 3.54 0.90
C TRP A 240 -4.75 3.83 0.81
N LEU A 241 -4.11 3.30 -0.23
CA LEU A 241 -2.77 3.69 -0.61
C LEU A 241 -2.89 4.87 -1.57
N ILE A 242 -2.69 6.08 -1.04
CA ILE A 242 -2.82 7.34 -1.76
C ILE A 242 -1.42 7.78 -2.20
N HIS A 243 -1.10 7.52 -3.45
CA HIS A 243 0.18 7.83 -4.08
C HIS A 243 0.17 9.28 -4.54
N LEU A 244 1.09 10.09 -4.04
CA LEU A 244 1.21 11.50 -4.34
C LEU A 244 2.51 11.77 -5.09
N LYS A 245 2.44 12.63 -6.11
CA LYS A 245 3.63 13.06 -6.85
C LYS A 245 4.64 13.79 -5.96
N SER A 246 4.15 14.52 -4.95
CA SER A 246 4.94 15.28 -3.99
C SER A 246 4.14 15.57 -2.72
N LEU A 247 4.80 16.02 -1.64
CA LEU A 247 4.10 16.52 -0.44
C LEU A 247 3.10 17.65 -0.76
N ALA A 248 3.45 18.54 -1.70
CA ALA A 248 2.58 19.66 -2.07
C ALA A 248 1.27 19.21 -2.74
N THR A 249 1.26 18.03 -3.36
CA THR A 249 0.04 17.43 -3.93
C THR A 249 -1.01 17.15 -2.86
N TYR A 250 -0.62 16.92 -1.61
CA TYR A 250 -1.58 16.71 -0.51
C TYR A 250 -2.56 17.88 -0.36
N TYR A 251 -2.12 19.13 -0.54
CA TYR A 251 -3.02 20.29 -0.53
C TYR A 251 -4.06 20.26 -1.65
N LYS A 252 -3.72 19.67 -2.81
CA LYS A 252 -4.69 19.49 -3.90
C LYS A 252 -5.78 18.52 -3.46
N VAL A 253 -5.40 17.37 -2.90
CA VAL A 253 -6.33 16.36 -2.36
C VAL A 253 -7.23 16.98 -1.29
N LEU A 254 -6.65 17.70 -0.32
CA LEU A 254 -7.43 18.40 0.71
C LEU A 254 -8.42 19.39 0.11
N SER A 255 -8.07 20.10 -0.95
CA SER A 255 -8.95 21.12 -1.53
C SER A 255 -10.07 20.55 -2.42
N LEU A 256 -10.06 19.25 -2.75
CA LEU A 256 -11.02 18.66 -3.68
C LEU A 256 -12.47 18.79 -3.18
N HIS A 257 -12.75 18.40 -1.93
CA HIS A 257 -14.10 18.46 -1.35
C HIS A 257 -14.67 19.89 -1.23
N VAL A 258 -13.81 20.92 -1.34
CA VAL A 258 -14.21 22.33 -1.33
C VAL A 258 -14.46 22.84 -2.75
N LYS A 259 -13.66 22.40 -3.73
CA LYS A 259 -13.63 22.97 -5.08
C LYS A 259 -14.48 22.21 -6.09
N ASP A 260 -14.69 20.92 -5.87
CA ASP A 260 -15.47 20.08 -6.78
C ASP A 260 -16.80 19.71 -6.13
N GLU A 261 -17.90 20.13 -6.77
CA GLU A 261 -19.26 19.90 -6.27
C GLU A 261 -19.62 18.41 -6.24
N LYS A 262 -19.18 17.61 -7.23
CA LYS A 262 -19.46 16.17 -7.26
C LYS A 262 -18.73 15.45 -6.15
N VAL A 263 -17.46 15.81 -5.91
CA VAL A 263 -16.70 15.28 -4.76
C VAL A 263 -17.37 15.71 -3.46
N ARG A 264 -17.84 16.95 -3.35
CA ARG A 264 -18.56 17.41 -2.16
C ARG A 264 -19.81 16.57 -1.92
N ASP A 265 -20.66 16.44 -2.94
CA ASP A 265 -21.92 15.71 -2.86
C ASP A 265 -21.72 14.25 -2.47
N LEU A 266 -20.66 13.60 -2.96
CA LEU A 266 -20.28 12.24 -2.57
C LEU A 266 -20.16 12.06 -1.05
N TYR A 267 -19.57 13.04 -0.36
CA TYR A 267 -19.34 13.02 1.09
C TYR A 267 -20.55 13.49 1.92
N PHE A 268 -21.47 14.25 1.34
CA PHE A 268 -22.69 14.70 2.03
C PHE A 268 -23.92 13.85 1.73
N GLN A 269 -23.84 12.93 0.76
CA GLN A 269 -24.92 12.01 0.41
C GLN A 269 -25.33 11.16 1.62
N GLU A 270 -26.64 11.12 1.89
CA GLU A 270 -27.22 10.12 2.80
C GLU A 270 -27.16 8.74 2.16
N ARG A 271 -26.57 7.80 2.89
CA ARG A 271 -26.30 6.44 2.38
C ARG A 271 -26.85 5.35 3.28
N ILE A 272 -27.16 5.69 4.52
CA ILE A 272 -27.81 4.79 5.46
C ILE A 272 -29.30 5.13 5.47
N SER A 273 -30.16 4.12 5.27
CA SER A 273 -31.60 4.33 5.27
C SER A 273 -32.11 4.84 6.63
N ALA A 274 -33.21 5.58 6.62
CA ALA A 274 -33.82 6.12 7.84
C ALA A 274 -34.19 5.01 8.85
N GLU A 275 -34.65 3.85 8.38
CA GLU A 275 -34.96 2.68 9.21
C GLU A 275 -33.73 2.12 9.95
N ARG A 276 -32.53 2.36 9.42
CA ARG A 276 -31.24 1.98 10.01
C ARG A 276 -30.57 3.15 10.75
N GLY A 277 -31.36 4.17 11.09
CA GLY A 277 -30.95 5.35 11.85
C GLY A 277 -30.42 6.52 11.01
N GLY A 278 -30.41 6.40 9.68
CA GLY A 278 -29.94 7.47 8.78
C GLY A 278 -28.44 7.75 8.90
N GLY A 279 -27.92 8.56 7.98
CA GLY A 279 -26.56 9.09 8.06
C GLY A 279 -25.75 9.02 6.77
N THR A 280 -24.61 9.71 6.80
CA THR A 280 -23.62 9.76 5.73
C THR A 280 -22.53 8.71 5.96
N TRP A 281 -21.45 8.77 5.15
CA TRP A 281 -20.29 7.90 5.28
C TRP A 281 -19.70 7.86 6.70
N ALA A 282 -19.79 8.94 7.47
CA ALA A 282 -19.16 9.03 8.79
C ALA A 282 -19.69 7.97 9.78
N ARG A 283 -20.93 7.49 9.61
CA ARG A 283 -21.49 6.40 10.42
C ARG A 283 -21.06 5.00 9.97
N MET A 284 -20.47 4.87 8.78
CA MET A 284 -20.02 3.58 8.24
C MET A 284 -18.68 3.13 8.80
N PHE A 285 -17.97 4.02 9.50
CA PHE A 285 -16.67 3.75 10.08
C PHE A 285 -16.75 3.85 11.59
N LEU A 286 -16.00 3.00 12.29
CA LEU A 286 -15.88 3.09 13.73
C LEU A 286 -15.27 4.46 14.11
N PRO A 287 -15.84 5.17 15.09
CA PRO A 287 -15.28 6.44 15.55
C PRO A 287 -13.80 6.30 15.95
N ALA A 288 -13.00 7.30 15.58
CA ALA A 288 -11.55 7.34 15.83
C ALA A 288 -10.72 6.17 15.23
N SER A 289 -11.28 5.41 14.28
CA SER A 289 -10.53 4.36 13.57
C SER A 289 -9.74 4.86 12.36
N MET A 290 -10.03 6.07 11.86
CA MET A 290 -9.37 6.62 10.68
C MET A 290 -8.01 7.20 11.04
N GLU A 291 -6.95 6.66 10.42
CA GLU A 291 -5.56 7.03 10.65
C GLU A 291 -4.84 7.25 9.31
N ASP A 292 -3.99 8.28 9.28
CA ASP A 292 -3.19 8.67 8.11
C ASP A 292 -1.70 8.61 8.48
N VAL A 293 -0.93 7.80 7.77
CA VAL A 293 0.54 7.76 7.89
C VAL A 293 1.16 8.16 6.55
N ALA A 294 2.03 9.17 6.57
CA ALA A 294 2.75 9.62 5.39
C ALA A 294 4.10 8.89 5.31
N LEU A 295 4.39 8.28 4.15
CA LEU A 295 5.56 7.45 3.90
C LEU A 295 6.38 8.03 2.74
N THR A 296 7.66 8.31 2.99
CA THR A 296 8.62 8.76 1.97
C THR A 296 9.48 7.60 1.51
N PRO A 297 9.68 7.41 0.18
CA PRO A 297 10.62 6.42 -0.31
C PRO A 297 12.00 6.64 0.29
N HIS A 298 12.60 5.60 0.85
CA HIS A 298 13.96 5.71 1.33
C HIS A 298 14.89 5.92 0.12
N HIS A 299 15.80 6.89 0.18
CA HIS A 299 16.83 7.09 -0.84
C HIS A 299 18.21 7.38 -0.24
N TRP A 300 19.24 7.43 -1.10
CA TRP A 300 20.63 7.66 -0.73
C TRP A 300 20.75 9.16 -0.41
N GLY A 301 21.35 9.48 0.74
CA GLY A 301 21.47 10.87 1.23
C GLY A 301 20.27 11.40 2.03
N MET A 302 19.23 10.60 2.26
CA MET A 302 18.20 10.92 3.26
C MET A 302 18.80 10.77 4.66
N TYR A 303 18.87 11.88 5.42
CA TYR A 303 19.59 12.02 6.69
C TYR A 303 21.07 11.66 6.57
N ALA A 304 21.94 12.67 6.43
CA ALA A 304 23.39 12.55 6.27
C ALA A 304 23.99 11.26 6.86
N THR A 305 24.31 10.31 5.98
CA THR A 305 25.21 9.19 6.23
C THR A 305 26.64 9.63 5.97
#